data_AF-A0A9P8VZH7-F1
#
_entry.id   AF-A0A9P8VZH7-F1
#
_cell.length_a   1.000
_cell.length_b   1.000
_cell.length_c   1.000
_cell.angle_alpha   90.00
_cell.angle_beta   90.00
_cell.angle_gamma   90.00
#
_symmetry.space_group_name_H-M   'P 1'
#
loop_
_entity.id
_entity.type
_entity.pdbx_description
1 polymer ?
#
loop_
_entity_poly.entity_id
_entity_poly.type
_entity_poly.pdbx_seq_one_letter_code
_entity_poly.pdbx_strand_id
1 'polypeptide(L)'
;MNPALQAMLNDTKARYIKAAEQARNAKKRAEGAYEGDPMNGGNFQQWVVMNYPQLSATYNAYQSAEAAYNAALAQADPNAATAWQQEAGQERSEKSHSSDEFEKSFIIITPKA
;
A
#
# COMPACT_ATOMS: atom_id res chain seq x y z
N MET A 1 -24.95 -11.47 6.69
CA MET A 1 -24.31 -10.65 5.64
C MET A 1 -24.89 -11.03 4.28
N ASN A 2 -25.17 -10.06 3.40
CA ASN A 2 -25.73 -10.32 2.06
C ASN A 2 -24.68 -11.02 1.15
N PRO A 3 -25.03 -12.10 0.42
CA PRO A 3 -24.11 -12.78 -0.51
C PRO A 3 -23.42 -11.85 -1.52
N ALA A 4 -24.12 -10.84 -2.04
CA ALA A 4 -23.53 -9.87 -2.98
C ALA A 4 -22.44 -9.02 -2.30
N LEU A 5 -22.66 -8.66 -1.04
CA LEU A 5 -21.73 -7.89 -0.23
C LEU A 5 -20.51 -8.71 0.16
N GLN A 6 -20.68 -10.00 0.46
CA GLN A 6 -19.57 -10.94 0.66
C GLN A 6 -18.72 -11.11 -0.60
N ALA A 7 -19.35 -11.25 -1.76
CA ALA A 7 -18.64 -11.35 -3.03
C ALA A 7 -17.83 -10.08 -3.32
N MET A 8 -18.41 -8.90 -3.10
CA MET A 8 -17.73 -7.60 -3.25
C MET A 8 -16.55 -7.47 -2.28
N LEU A 9 -16.71 -7.86 -1.02
CA LEU A 9 -15.62 -7.84 -0.04
C LEU A 9 -14.46 -8.76 -0.45
N ASN A 10 -14.76 -9.96 -0.95
CA ASN A 10 -13.75 -10.91 -1.39
C ASN A 10 -13.01 -10.42 -2.65
N ASP A 11 -13.73 -9.89 -3.64
CA ASP A 11 -13.14 -9.32 -4.86
C ASP A 11 -12.24 -8.12 -4.55
N THR A 12 -12.71 -7.19 -3.71
CA THR A 12 -11.91 -6.03 -3.30
C THR A 12 -10.70 -6.43 -2.46
N LYS A 13 -10.80 -7.42 -1.55
CA LYS A 13 -9.64 -7.99 -0.82
C LYS A 13 -8.60 -8.56 -1.79
N ALA A 14 -9.03 -9.36 -2.77
CA ALA A 14 -8.12 -9.96 -3.75
C ALA A 14 -7.42 -8.91 -4.62
N ARG A 15 -8.14 -7.89 -5.08
CA ARG A 15 -7.56 -6.76 -5.84
C ARG A 15 -6.58 -5.97 -4.98
N TYR A 16 -6.92 -5.75 -3.71
CA TYR A 16 -6.05 -5.04 -2.77
C TYR A 16 -4.72 -5.76 -2.57
N ILE A 17 -4.76 -7.07 -2.29
CA ILE A 17 -3.54 -7.90 -2.13
C ILE A 17 -2.70 -7.88 -3.40
N LYS A 18 -3.32 -8.08 -4.58
CA LYS A 18 -2.61 -8.06 -5.86
C LYS A 18 -1.95 -6.71 -6.14
N ALA A 19 -2.65 -5.60 -5.88
CA ALA A 19 -2.09 -4.26 -6.07
C ALA A 19 -0.93 -3.98 -5.10
N ALA A 20 -1.04 -4.47 -3.85
CA ALA A 20 0.04 -4.38 -2.87
C ALA A 20 1.28 -5.16 -3.29
N GLU A 21 1.14 -6.36 -3.83
CA GLU A 21 2.26 -7.14 -4.38
C GLU A 21 2.95 -6.41 -5.55
N GLN A 22 2.16 -5.84 -6.46
CA GLN A 22 2.69 -5.04 -7.57
C GLN A 22 3.45 -3.81 -7.07
N ALA A 23 2.89 -3.08 -6.10
CA ALA A 23 3.53 -1.92 -5.50
C ALA A 23 4.82 -2.31 -4.74
N ARG A 24 4.82 -3.42 -3.97
CA ARG A 24 6.03 -3.92 -3.27
C ARG A 24 7.14 -4.29 -4.25
N ASN A 25 6.79 -4.97 -5.34
CA ASN A 25 7.75 -5.34 -6.39
C ASN A 25 8.31 -4.12 -7.11
N ALA A 26 7.46 -3.12 -7.41
CA ALA A 26 7.91 -1.87 -8.00
C ALA A 26 8.83 -1.09 -7.03
N LYS A 27 8.49 -1.08 -5.74
CA LYS A 27 9.27 -0.44 -4.69
C LYS A 27 10.66 -1.05 -4.59
N LYS A 28 10.76 -2.37 -4.46
CA LYS A 28 12.04 -3.10 -4.42
C LYS A 28 12.93 -2.83 -5.64
N ARG A 29 12.34 -2.70 -6.83
CA ARG A 29 13.10 -2.35 -8.06
C ARG A 29 13.58 -0.90 -8.04
N ALA A 30 12.75 0.01 -7.56
CA ALA A 30 13.12 1.42 -7.42
C ALA A 30 14.20 1.62 -6.36
N GLU A 31 14.14 0.90 -5.24
CA GLU A 31 15.18 0.89 -4.19
C GLU A 31 16.53 0.50 -4.80
N GLY A 32 16.61 -0.65 -5.49
CA GLY A 32 17.87 -1.07 -6.13
C GLY A 32 18.38 -0.11 -7.22
N ALA A 33 17.47 0.54 -7.95
CA ALA A 33 17.84 1.57 -8.94
C ALA A 33 18.35 2.86 -8.27
N TYR A 34 17.74 3.25 -7.16
CA TYR A 34 18.15 4.40 -6.36
C TYR A 34 19.54 4.16 -5.75
N GLU A 35 19.77 3.00 -5.13
CA GLU A 35 21.08 2.64 -4.54
C GLU A 35 22.20 2.58 -5.59
N GLY A 36 21.86 2.21 -6.83
CA GLY A 36 22.80 2.17 -7.95
C GLY A 36 23.05 3.52 -8.63
N ASP A 37 22.32 4.58 -8.29
CA ASP A 37 22.45 5.90 -8.89
C ASP A 37 23.47 6.76 -8.12
N PRO A 38 24.64 7.08 -8.71
CA PRO A 38 25.66 7.88 -8.05
C PRO A 38 25.25 9.35 -7.84
N MET A 39 24.12 9.80 -8.40
CA MET A 39 23.55 11.14 -8.23
C MET A 39 22.29 11.16 -7.36
N ASN A 40 22.06 10.11 -6.56
CA ASN A 40 20.94 10.00 -5.62
C ASN A 40 21.06 10.94 -4.39
N GLY A 41 21.24 12.25 -4.61
CA GLY A 41 21.48 13.23 -3.55
C GLY A 41 20.24 13.74 -2.80
N GLY A 42 19.05 13.20 -3.06
CA GLY A 42 17.77 13.62 -2.46
C GLY A 42 17.01 12.45 -1.84
N ASN A 43 15.92 12.70 -1.11
CA ASN A 43 15.16 11.60 -0.50
C ASN A 43 14.56 10.66 -1.57
N PHE A 44 14.35 9.40 -1.20
CA PHE A 44 13.90 8.36 -2.13
C PHE A 44 12.57 8.72 -2.82
N GLN A 45 11.61 9.30 -2.10
CA GLN A 45 10.33 9.72 -2.68
C GLN A 45 10.47 10.74 -3.81
N GLN A 46 11.30 11.78 -3.61
CA GLN A 46 11.55 12.80 -4.62
C GLN A 46 12.25 12.19 -5.84
N TRP A 47 13.24 11.33 -5.61
CA TRP A 47 13.93 10.64 -6.69
C TRP A 47 12.98 9.75 -7.49
N VAL A 48 12.07 9.01 -6.84
CA VAL A 48 11.09 8.14 -7.51
C VAL A 48 10.17 8.92 -8.45
N VAL A 49 9.71 10.10 -8.04
CA VAL A 49 8.82 10.94 -8.87
C VAL A 49 9.49 11.30 -10.20
N MET A 50 10.80 11.54 -10.19
CA MET A 50 11.56 11.95 -11.38
C MET A 50 12.06 10.76 -12.20
N ASN A 51 12.51 9.69 -11.54
CA ASN A 51 13.29 8.63 -12.17
C ASN A 51 12.56 7.29 -12.27
N TYR A 52 11.49 7.10 -11.49
CA TYR A 52 10.77 5.83 -11.41
C TYR A 52 9.23 6.00 -11.36
N PRO A 53 8.62 6.69 -12.35
CA PRO A 53 7.19 7.00 -12.33
C PRO A 53 6.29 5.76 -12.28
N GLN A 54 6.81 4.60 -12.68
CA GLN A 54 6.10 3.32 -12.53
C GLN A 54 5.75 3.01 -11.07
N LEU A 55 6.61 3.34 -10.11
CA LEU A 55 6.31 3.13 -8.69
C LEU A 55 5.19 4.05 -8.22
N SER A 56 5.18 5.32 -8.63
CA SER A 56 4.07 6.23 -8.32
C SER A 56 2.74 5.71 -8.88
N ALA A 57 2.75 5.17 -10.11
CA ALA A 57 1.56 4.61 -10.73
C ALA A 57 1.04 3.36 -10.00
N THR A 58 1.93 2.41 -9.65
CA THR A 58 1.53 1.18 -8.94
C THR A 58 1.11 1.48 -7.50
N TYR A 59 1.72 2.46 -6.84
CA TYR A 59 1.33 2.89 -5.51
C TYR A 59 -0.06 3.55 -5.50
N ASN A 60 -0.37 4.39 -6.49
CA ASN A 60 -1.71 4.97 -6.64
C ASN A 60 -2.79 3.89 -6.87
N ALA A 61 -2.47 2.85 -7.66
CA ALA A 61 -3.36 1.71 -7.86
C ALA A 61 -3.59 0.93 -6.55
N TYR A 62 -2.53 0.74 -5.75
CA TYR A 62 -2.62 0.16 -4.41
C TYR A 62 -3.54 0.98 -3.49
N GLN A 63 -3.36 2.29 -3.39
CA GLN A 63 -4.18 3.16 -2.55
C GLN A 63 -5.66 3.15 -2.97
N SER A 64 -5.91 3.09 -4.29
CA SER A 64 -7.28 2.98 -4.82
C SER A 64 -7.92 1.64 -4.43
N ALA A 65 -7.16 0.55 -4.48
CA ALA A 65 -7.65 -0.77 -4.06
C ALA A 65 -7.85 -0.87 -2.54
N GLU A 66 -6.98 -0.24 -1.73
CA GLU A 66 -7.14 -0.08 -0.27
C GLU A 66 -8.48 0.61 0.04
N ALA A 67 -8.75 1.74 -0.62
CA ALA A 67 -9.98 2.50 -0.43
C ALA A 67 -11.23 1.68 -0.79
N ALA A 68 -11.19 0.94 -1.90
CA ALA A 68 -12.29 0.09 -2.32
C ALA A 68 -12.56 -1.05 -1.31
N TYR A 69 -11.51 -1.69 -0.80
CA TYR A 69 -11.62 -2.72 0.24
C TYR A 69 -12.18 -2.14 1.54
N ASN A 70 -11.65 -1.00 2.00
CA ASN A 70 -12.13 -0.35 3.22
C ASN A 70 -13.61 0.04 3.12
N ALA A 71 -14.05 0.54 1.95
CA ALA A 71 -15.46 0.85 1.70
C ALA A 71 -16.35 -0.40 1.68
N ALA A 72 -15.88 -1.49 1.09
CA ALA A 72 -16.61 -2.78 1.10
C ALA A 72 -16.69 -3.38 2.51
N LEU A 73 -15.59 -3.32 3.27
CA LEU A 73 -15.54 -3.81 4.64
C LEU A 73 -16.45 -2.99 5.56
N ALA A 74 -16.46 -1.66 5.46
CA ALA A 74 -17.34 -0.80 6.25
C ALA A 74 -18.83 -1.07 5.98
N GLN A 75 -19.21 -1.44 4.76
CA GLN A 75 -20.58 -1.83 4.44
C GLN A 75 -20.92 -3.24 4.96
N ALA A 76 -19.97 -4.16 4.85
CA ALA A 76 -20.14 -5.56 5.24
C ALA A 76 -20.17 -5.77 6.76
N ASP A 77 -19.21 -5.15 7.45
CA ASP A 77 -18.95 -5.28 8.87
C ASP A 77 -18.22 -4.01 9.40
N PRO A 78 -18.99 -3.03 9.92
CA PRO A 78 -18.43 -1.80 10.45
C PRO A 78 -17.45 -2.00 11.63
N ASN A 79 -17.65 -3.06 12.43
CA ASN A 79 -16.78 -3.36 13.56
C ASN A 79 -15.44 -3.88 13.08
N ALA A 80 -15.46 -4.82 12.13
CA ALA A 80 -14.24 -5.31 11.48
C ALA A 80 -13.52 -4.18 10.72
N ALA A 81 -14.25 -3.27 10.09
CA ALA A 81 -13.66 -2.10 9.43
C ALA A 81 -12.92 -1.19 10.41
N THR A 82 -13.53 -0.92 11.57
CA THR A 82 -12.91 -0.11 12.63
C THR A 82 -11.65 -0.78 13.17
N ALA A 83 -11.72 -2.08 13.47
CA ALA A 83 -10.57 -2.85 13.95
C ALA A 83 -9.42 -2.86 12.92
N TRP A 84 -9.76 -3.07 11.64
CA TRP A 84 -8.79 -3.03 10.54
C TRP A 84 -8.12 -1.65 10.40
N GLN A 85 -8.90 -0.57 10.46
CA GLN A 85 -8.34 0.78 10.38
C GLN A 85 -7.40 1.10 11.55
N GLN A 86 -7.69 0.60 12.75
CA GLN A 86 -6.81 0.73 13.91
C GLN A 86 -5.51 -0.05 13.71
N GLU A 87 -5.58 -1.33 13.30
CA GLU A 87 -4.40 -2.17 13.01
C GLU A 87 -3.53 -1.54 11.92
N ALA A 88 -4.12 -1.19 10.78
CA ALA A 88 -3.41 -0.57 9.67
C ALA A 88 -2.85 0.82 10.04
N GLY A 89 -3.56 1.59 10.88
CA GLY A 89 -3.09 2.87 11.38
C GLY A 89 -1.87 2.74 12.29
N GLN A 90 -1.85 1.74 13.18
CA GLN A 90 -0.71 1.44 14.04
C GLN A 90 0.51 1.02 13.20
N GLU A 91 0.35 0.05 12.30
CA GLU A 91 1.46 -0.39 11.44
C GLU A 91 2.00 0.76 10.56
N ARG A 92 1.10 1.63 10.05
CA ARG A 92 1.51 2.81 9.27
C ARG A 92 2.31 3.79 10.12
N SER A 93 1.87 4.02 11.35
CA SER A 93 2.58 4.88 12.30
C SER A 93 3.98 4.31 12.57
N GLU A 94 4.09 3.03 12.91
CA GLU A 94 5.37 2.36 13.16
C GLU A 94 6.33 2.50 11.98
N LYS A 95 5.86 2.18 10.76
CA LYS A 95 6.67 2.30 9.54
C LYS A 95 7.06 3.74 9.24
N SER A 96 6.18 4.71 9.48
CA SER A 96 6.47 6.13 9.23
C SER A 96 7.58 6.69 10.13
N HIS A 97 7.81 6.08 11.29
CA HIS A 97 8.88 6.42 12.22
C HIS A 97 10.14 5.55 12.05
N SER A 98 10.18 4.66 11.05
CA SER A 98 11.38 3.84 10.77
C SER A 98 12.59 4.73 10.42
N SER A 99 13.78 4.34 10.88
CA SER A 99 15.02 4.98 10.45
C SER A 99 15.42 4.59 9.03
N ASP A 100 14.81 3.54 8.48
CA ASP A 100 14.99 3.14 7.08
C ASP A 100 14.12 4.03 6.17
N GLU A 101 14.77 4.81 5.30
CA GLU A 101 14.14 5.71 4.33
C GLU A 101 13.23 4.96 3.36
N PHE A 102 13.58 3.73 3.00
CA PHE A 102 12.77 2.90 2.14
C PHE A 102 11.53 2.43 2.90
N GLU A 103 11.65 1.95 4.14
CA GLU A 103 10.48 1.47 4.90
C GLU A 103 9.40 2.54 5.11
N LYS A 104 9.79 3.78 5.46
CA LYS A 104 8.82 4.88 5.66
C LYS A 104 8.30 5.49 4.34
N SER A 105 8.96 5.20 3.22
CA SER A 105 8.51 5.62 1.89
C SER A 105 7.58 4.59 1.26
N PHE A 106 6.48 5.06 0.64
CA PHE A 106 5.51 4.18 -0.06
C PHE A 106 5.06 3.02 0.85
N ILE A 107 4.49 3.35 2.01
CA ILE A 107 4.04 2.36 3.01
C ILE A 107 2.88 1.54 2.43
N ILE A 108 3.06 0.21 2.39
CA ILE A 108 2.13 -0.77 1.81
C ILE A 108 1.74 -1.79 2.89
N ILE A 109 0.53 -1.62 3.40
CA ILE A 109 -0.09 -2.46 4.43
C ILE A 109 -1.18 -3.29 3.76
N THR A 110 -1.45 -4.50 4.22
CA THR A 110 -2.51 -5.36 3.68
C THR A 110 -3.14 -6.17 4.79
N PRO A 111 -4.46 -6.48 4.72
CA PRO A 111 -5.07 -7.40 5.66
C PRO A 111 -4.34 -8.73 5.59
N LYS A 112 -4.18 -9.39 6.75
CA LYS A 112 -3.61 -10.72 6.82
C LYS A 112 -4.44 -11.69 5.96
N ALA A 113 -3.75 -12.66 5.35
CA ALA A 113 -4.35 -13.64 4.44
C ALA A 113 -5.48 -14.40 5.15
#